data_AF-A0A921BCI4-F1
#
_entry.id   AF-A0A921BCI4-F1
#
_cell.length_a   1.000
_cell.length_b   1.000
_cell.length_c   1.000
_cell.angle_alpha   90.00
_cell.angle_beta   90.00
_cell.angle_gamma   90.00
#
_symmetry.space_group_name_H-M   'P 1'
#
loop_
_entity.id
_entity.type
_entity.pdbx_description
1 polymer ?
#
loop_
_entity_poly.entity_id
_entity_poly.type
_entity_poly.pdbx_seq_one_letter_code
_entity_poly.pdbx_strand_id
1 'polypeptide(L)' 'MAKAGKPTDWITMKIDPEIFEELGVRDPEETKREMAISKKSRQVRKELKTDPDNLEFN' A
#
# COMPACT_ATOMS: atom_id res chain seq x y z
N MET A 1 16.63 -16.12 -37.66
CA MET A 1 17.00 -15.32 -36.47
C MET A 1 16.04 -14.15 -36.34
N ALA A 2 15.07 -14.24 -35.44
CA ALA A 2 14.15 -13.14 -35.16
C ALA A 2 14.90 -12.07 -34.35
N LYS A 3 14.96 -10.83 -34.87
CA LYS A 3 15.53 -9.69 -34.15
C LYS A 3 14.71 -9.50 -32.88
N ALA A 4 15.34 -9.74 -31.74
CA ALA A 4 14.81 -9.44 -30.42
C ALA A 4 14.28 -8.00 -30.41
N GLY A 5 12.98 -7.85 -30.16
CA GLY A 5 12.34 -6.55 -29.99
C GLY A 5 13.07 -5.79 -28.88
N LYS A 6 13.37 -4.52 -29.14
CA LYS A 6 14.01 -3.62 -28.18
C LYS A 6 13.29 -3.71 -26.83
N PRO A 7 14.00 -3.68 -25.68
CA PRO A 7 13.32 -3.54 -24.40
C PRO A 7 12.52 -2.24 -24.48
N THR A 8 11.20 -2.33 -24.34
CA THR A 8 10.36 -1.15 -24.18
C THR A 8 10.87 -0.47 -22.92
N ASP A 9 11.49 0.69 -23.07
CA ASP A 9 11.94 1.50 -21.93
C ASP A 9 10.67 2.01 -21.23
N TRP A 10 10.19 1.24 -20.26
CA TRP A 10 9.06 1.63 -19.43
C TRP A 10 9.48 2.88 -18.65
N ILE A 11 8.96 4.04 -19.04
CA ILE A 11 9.15 5.27 -18.31
C ILE A 11 8.16 5.26 -17.15
N THR A 12 8.68 5.17 -15.92
CA THR A 12 7.88 5.34 -14.71
C THR A 12 7.47 6.81 -14.60
N MET A 13 6.31 7.15 -15.16
CA MET A 13 5.75 8.49 -15.02
C MET A 13 5.24 8.66 -13.58
N LYS A 14 5.67 9.73 -12.90
CA LYS A 14 5.09 10.12 -11.61
C LYS A 14 3.69 10.65 -11.90
N ILE A 15 2.69 9.81 -11.69
CA ILE A 15 1.27 10.18 -11.78
C ILE A 15 0.99 11.12 -10.61
N ASP A 16 0.48 12.31 -10.91
CA ASP A 16 0.03 13.25 -9.88
C ASP A 16 -1.19 12.67 -9.15
N PRO A 17 -1.25 12.72 -7.80
CA PRO A 17 -2.41 12.25 -7.04
C PRO A 17 -3.77 12.77 -7.54
N GLU A 18 -3.83 13.98 -8.11
CA GLU A 18 -5.07 14.56 -8.67
C GLU A 18 -5.68 13.70 -9.79
N ILE A 19 -4.86 12.91 -10.50
CA ILE A 19 -5.32 12.01 -11.57
C ILE A 19 -6.25 10.93 -11.03
N PHE A 20 -6.03 10.46 -9.79
CA PHE A 20 -6.90 9.45 -9.18
C PHE A 20 -8.30 10.03 -8.90
N GLU A 21 -8.36 11.27 -8.41
CA GLU A 21 -9.63 11.97 -8.20
C GLU A 21 -10.38 12.19 -9.52
N GLU A 22 -9.69 12.62 -10.58
CA GLU A 22 -10.27 12.83 -11.91
C GLU A 22 -10.81 11.53 -12.54
N LEU A 23 -10.09 10.41 -12.36
CA LEU A 23 -10.53 9.10 -12.83
C LEU A 23 -11.63 8.48 -11.95
N GLY A 24 -11.97 9.11 -10.83
CA GLY A 24 -12.90 8.57 -9.83
C GLY A 24 -12.40 7.28 -9.18
N VAL A 25 -11.08 7.06 -9.17
CA VAL A 25 -10.44 5.87 -8.60
C VAL A 25 -9.79 6.27 -7.29
N ARG A 26 -9.80 5.38 -6.31
CA ARG A 26 -9.14 5.64 -5.04
C ARG A 26 -7.63 5.59 -5.17
N ASP A 27 -6.93 6.53 -4.55
CA ASP A 27 -5.46 6.55 -4.52
C ASP A 27 -4.92 5.22 -3.91
N PRO A 28 -4.10 4.46 -4.66
CA PRO A 28 -3.43 3.27 -4.14
C PRO A 28 -2.60 3.53 -2.88
N GLU A 29 -1.97 4.69 -2.74
CA GLU A 29 -1.16 5.03 -1.57
C GLU A 29 -2.02 5.26 -0.33
N GLU A 30 -3.16 5.93 -0.47
CA GLU A 30 -4.16 6.06 0.58
C GLU A 30 -4.63 4.66 1.04
N THR A 31 -4.98 3.80 0.07
CA THR A 31 -5.44 2.43 0.34
C THR A 31 -4.38 1.61 1.10
N LYS A 32 -3.09 1.75 0.73
CA LYS A 32 -1.99 1.08 1.44
C LYS A 32 -1.87 1.55 2.88
N ARG A 33 -2.01 2.86 3.15
CA ARG A 33 -1.96 3.43 4.51
C ARG A 33 -3.09 2.89 5.36
N GLU A 34 -4.32 2.87 4.84
CA GLU A 34 -5.47 2.31 5.55
C GLU A 34 -5.28 0.82 5.87
N MET A 35 -4.80 0.04 4.91
CA MET A 35 -4.49 -1.37 5.14
C MET A 35 -3.41 -1.57 6.20
N ALA A 36 -2.36 -0.75 6.20
CA ALA A 36 -1.28 -0.82 7.19
C ALA A 36 -1.82 -0.56 8.60
N ILE A 37 -2.66 0.46 8.77
CA ILE A 37 -3.32 0.77 10.05
C ILE A 37 -4.21 -0.40 10.48
N SER A 38 -5.06 -0.91 9.58
CA SER A 38 -5.95 -2.04 9.88
C SER A 38 -5.18 -3.29 10.32
N LYS A 39 -4.05 -3.58 9.66
CA LYS A 39 -3.15 -4.67 10.05
C LYS A 39 -2.55 -4.45 11.44
N LYS A 40 -2.01 -3.25 11.72
CA LYS A 40 -1.44 -2.91 13.03
C LYS A 40 -2.51 -3.03 14.13
N SER A 41 -3.73 -2.51 13.91
CA SER A 41 -4.83 -2.65 14.87
C SER A 41 -5.24 -4.10 15.13
N ARG A 42 -5.28 -4.94 14.08
CA ARG A 42 -5.57 -6.38 14.25
C ARG A 42 -4.46 -7.10 15.01
N GLN A 43 -3.21 -6.74 14.76
CA GLN A 43 -2.07 -7.29 15.47
C GLN A 43 -2.13 -6.94 16.96
N VAL A 44 -2.30 -5.66 17.30
CA VAL A 44 -2.43 -5.21 18.69
C VAL A 44 -3.59 -5.92 19.41
N ARG A 45 -4.75 -6.07 18.75
CA ARG A 45 -5.88 -6.82 19.34
C ARG A 45 -5.57 -8.29 19.60
N LYS A 46 -4.75 -8.94 18.76
CA LYS A 46 -4.32 -10.33 18.97
C LYS A 46 -3.35 -10.42 20.12
N GLU A 47 -2.37 -9.52 20.15
CA GLU A 47 -1.37 -9.44 21.23
C GLU A 47 -2.05 -9.21 22.58
N LEU A 48 -2.96 -8.23 22.69
CA LEU A 48 -3.74 -7.99 23.91
C LEU A 48 -4.67 -9.14 24.31
N LYS A 49 -5.13 -9.95 23.34
CA LYS A 49 -5.93 -11.14 23.64
C LYS A 49 -5.06 -12.26 24.23
N THR A 50 -3.83 -12.37 23.76
CA THR A 50 -2.87 -13.39 24.23
C THR A 50 -2.22 -12.97 25.54
N ASP A 51 -1.88 -11.70 25.68
CA ASP A 51 -1.28 -11.08 26.85
C ASP A 51 -1.96 -9.73 27.13
N PRO A 52 -2.93 -9.69 28.07
CA PRO A 52 -3.69 -8.48 28.39
C PRO A 52 -2.84 -7.32 28.92
N ASP A 53 -1.67 -7.61 29.49
CA ASP A 53 -0.78 -6.63 30.11
C ASP A 53 0.29 -6.12 29.14
N ASN A 54 0.31 -6.62 27.90
CA ASN A 54 1.20 -6.18 26.83
C ASN A 54 0.77 -4.82 26.26
N LEU A 55 0.85 -3.77 27.09
CA LEU A 55 0.54 -2.38 26.77
C LEU A 55 1.73 -1.63 26.15
N GLU A 56 2.76 -2.33 25.61
CA GLU A 56 3.87 -1.65 24.93
C GLU A 56 3.40 -0.99 23.63
N PHE A 57 3.20 0.32 23.69
CA PHE A 57 2.96 1.17 22.52
C PHE A 57 4.30 1.56 21.89
N ASN A 58 4.77 0.77 20.91
CA ASN A 58 5.83 1.15 19.97
C ASN A 58 5.27 1.85 18.70
#